data_AF-Q4TC13-F1
#
_entry.id   AF-Q4TC13-F1
#
_cell.length_a   1.000
_cell.length_b   1.000
_cell.length_c   1.000
_cell.angle_alpha   90.00
_cell.angle_beta   90.00
_cell.angle_gamma   90.00
#
_symmetry.space_group_name_H-M   'P 1'
#
loop_
_entity.id
_entity.type
_entity.pdbx_description
1 polymer ?
#
loop_
_entity_poly.entity_id
_entity_poly.type
_entity_poly.pdbx_seq_one_letter_code
_entity_poly.pdbx_strand_id
1 'polypeptide(L)'
;AALKGGPLQDKYRLCQFHFHWGESNAWGSEHTVDRRLFPSELHLVHWNSDKYSLFEEAVTEENGLAVIGVFLKVGKRHEGLQKLVDALPAIRHKDSVVEFTRFDPACLLPSNTEDYWTYHGSLTTPPLTESVSWIIMKQHIEVSHDQLAVFRSLLFTSAEEEVQKSMVNNFRVQQPLCGRTVRSSFT
;
A
#
# COMPACT_ATOMS: atom_id res chain seq x y z
N ALA A 1 -3.61 7.26 -13.92
CA ALA A 1 -3.72 5.85 -14.37
C ALA A 1 -5.12 5.33 -14.02
N ALA A 2 -5.67 4.41 -14.81
CA ALA A 2 -6.95 3.76 -14.55
C ALA A 2 -6.76 2.24 -14.46
N LEU A 3 -7.32 1.63 -13.43
CA LEU A 3 -7.34 0.20 -13.18
C LEU A 3 -8.65 -0.39 -13.73
N LYS A 4 -8.55 -1.53 -14.42
CA LYS A 4 -9.68 -2.25 -15.02
C LYS A 4 -9.34 -3.74 -15.15
N GLY A 5 -10.37 -4.59 -15.20
CA GLY A 5 -10.21 -6.04 -15.37
C GLY A 5 -9.94 -6.77 -14.06
N GLY A 6 -9.47 -8.02 -14.16
CA GLY A 6 -9.32 -8.90 -13.01
C GLY A 6 -10.67 -9.16 -12.32
N PRO A 7 -10.81 -8.91 -11.01
CA PRO A 7 -12.08 -9.07 -10.30
C PRO A 7 -13.04 -7.88 -10.47
N LEU A 8 -12.63 -6.81 -11.15
CA LEU A 8 -13.37 -5.54 -11.22
C LEU A 8 -14.27 -5.50 -12.46
N GLN A 9 -15.53 -5.10 -12.26
CA GLN A 9 -16.50 -4.87 -13.34
C GLN A 9 -16.38 -3.46 -13.92
N ASP A 10 -16.09 -2.48 -13.05
CA ASP A 10 -16.00 -1.07 -13.38
C ASP A 10 -14.56 -0.59 -13.54
N LYS A 11 -14.39 0.64 -14.04
CA LYS A 11 -13.12 1.34 -14.09
C LYS A 11 -12.86 2.10 -12.79
N TYR A 12 -11.66 1.89 -12.24
CA TYR A 12 -11.21 2.57 -11.04
C TYR A 12 -10.07 3.54 -11.35
N ARG A 13 -10.12 4.74 -10.76
CA ARG A 13 -9.10 5.76 -10.94
C ARG A 13 -8.15 5.76 -9.75
N LEU A 14 -6.84 5.77 -10.02
CA LEU A 14 -5.83 5.90 -8.97
C LEU A 14 -5.99 7.25 -8.25
N CYS A 15 -6.09 7.21 -6.92
CA CYS A 15 -6.16 8.38 -6.05
C CYS A 15 -4.81 8.67 -5.40
N GLN A 16 -4.22 7.66 -4.77
CA GLN A 16 -2.99 7.77 -3.99
C GLN A 16 -2.33 6.39 -3.89
N PHE A 17 -1.10 6.38 -3.38
CA PHE A 17 -0.50 5.17 -2.82
C PHE A 17 0.23 5.49 -1.52
N HIS A 18 0.38 4.49 -0.66
CA HIS A 18 1.09 4.61 0.62
C HIS A 18 1.74 3.27 1.00
N PHE A 19 2.58 3.30 2.02
CA PHE A 19 3.31 2.12 2.49
C PHE A 19 3.07 1.88 3.97
N HIS A 20 3.07 0.61 4.34
CA HIS A 20 3.15 0.11 5.70
C HIS A 20 4.50 -0.59 5.89
N TRP A 21 5.15 -0.40 7.04
CA TRP A 21 6.44 -1.02 7.35
C TRP A 21 6.63 -1.23 8.85
N GLY A 22 7.52 -2.18 9.18
CA GLY A 22 7.93 -2.48 10.55
C GLY A 22 9.24 -1.81 10.92
N GLU A 23 9.57 -1.85 12.20
CA GLU A 23 10.85 -1.34 12.72
C GLU A 23 12.06 -2.17 12.26
N SER A 24 11.85 -3.42 11.84
CA SER A 24 12.91 -4.32 11.37
C SER A 24 12.59 -4.90 10.00
N ASN A 25 13.57 -5.58 9.39
CA ASN A 25 13.39 -6.26 8.11
C ASN A 25 12.65 -7.61 8.23
N ALA A 26 12.23 -8.01 9.43
CA ALA A 26 11.53 -9.28 9.65
C ALA A 26 9.99 -9.16 9.57
N TRP A 27 9.43 -7.96 9.67
CA TRP A 27 7.98 -7.73 9.59
C TRP A 27 7.65 -6.30 9.14
N GLY A 28 6.38 -6.06 8.79
CA GLY A 28 5.88 -4.74 8.42
C GLY A 28 4.73 -4.72 7.42
N SER A 29 4.51 -5.82 6.69
CA SER A 29 3.31 -6.00 5.87
C SER A 29 2.07 -6.18 6.73
N GLU A 30 0.92 -5.77 6.20
CA GLU A 30 -0.38 -5.97 6.85
C GLU A 30 -0.93 -7.36 6.53
N HIS A 31 -0.80 -7.78 5.28
CA HIS A 31 -1.13 -9.14 4.86
C HIS A 31 -0.02 -10.13 5.21
N THR A 32 -0.42 -11.40 5.34
CA THR A 32 0.52 -12.54 5.43
C THR A 32 0.17 -13.59 4.40
N VAL A 33 1.19 -14.28 3.90
CA VAL A 33 1.03 -15.46 3.03
C VAL A 33 1.63 -16.63 3.78
N ASP A 34 0.83 -17.67 4.02
CA ASP A 34 1.23 -18.83 4.85
C ASP A 34 1.83 -18.42 6.20
N ARG A 35 1.23 -17.41 6.84
CA ARG A 35 1.65 -16.81 8.12
C ARG A 35 3.03 -16.13 8.09
N ARG A 36 3.58 -15.88 6.90
CA ARG A 36 4.83 -15.14 6.72
C ARG A 36 4.54 -13.68 6.44
N LEU A 37 5.28 -12.82 7.11
CA LEU A 37 5.26 -11.36 6.93
C LEU A 37 6.39 -10.94 5.98
N PHE A 38 6.20 -9.78 5.37
CA PHE A 38 7.21 -9.07 4.62
C PHE A 38 7.63 -7.80 5.37
N PRO A 39 8.83 -7.24 5.12
CA PRO A 39 9.29 -5.99 5.73
C PRO A 39 8.37 -4.78 5.54
N SER A 40 7.63 -4.74 4.43
CA SER A 40 6.76 -3.63 4.07
C SER A 40 5.71 -4.07 3.04
N GLU A 41 4.63 -3.32 2.94
CA GLU A 41 3.56 -3.49 1.97
C GLU A 41 3.15 -2.13 1.38
N LEU A 42 3.05 -2.07 0.06
CA LEU A 42 2.57 -0.92 -0.71
C LEU A 42 1.08 -1.11 -1.01
N HIS A 43 0.29 -0.06 -0.82
CA HIS A 43 -1.10 0.02 -1.26
C HIS A 43 -1.25 1.09 -2.34
N LEU A 44 -1.72 0.69 -3.53
CA LEU A 44 -2.18 1.62 -4.55
C LEU A 44 -3.71 1.70 -4.49
N VAL A 45 -4.24 2.84 -4.03
CA VAL A 45 -5.66 3.03 -3.77
C VAL A 45 -6.35 3.65 -4.97
N HIS A 46 -7.35 2.94 -5.49
CA HIS A 46 -8.18 3.38 -6.59
C HIS A 46 -9.64 3.46 -6.14
N TRP A 47 -10.41 4.35 -6.75
CA TRP A 47 -11.84 4.51 -6.48
C TRP A 47 -12.67 4.32 -7.73
N ASN A 48 -13.90 3.82 -7.58
CA ASN A 48 -14.79 3.47 -8.69
C ASN A 48 -15.32 4.75 -9.35
N SER A 49 -14.67 5.12 -10.46
CA SER A 49 -14.97 6.36 -11.17
C SER A 49 -16.08 6.24 -12.20
N ASP A 50 -16.55 5.02 -12.47
CA ASP A 50 -17.73 4.81 -13.32
C ASP A 50 -19.02 4.94 -12.49
N LYS A 51 -18.98 4.58 -11.20
CA LYS A 51 -20.14 4.60 -10.31
C LYS A 51 -20.28 5.88 -9.48
N TYR A 52 -19.16 6.47 -9.04
CA TYR A 52 -19.17 7.66 -8.17
C TYR A 52 -18.54 8.85 -8.88
N SER A 53 -18.88 10.06 -8.45
CA SER A 53 -18.29 11.29 -9.00
C SER A 53 -17.08 11.75 -8.18
N LEU A 54 -17.08 11.43 -6.88
CA LEU A 54 -16.06 11.84 -5.92
C LEU A 54 -15.48 10.65 -5.15
N PHE A 55 -14.24 10.78 -4.71
CA PHE A 55 -13.56 9.76 -3.89
C PHE A 55 -14.26 9.58 -2.54
N GLU A 56 -14.71 10.68 -1.95
CA GLU A 56 -15.36 10.76 -0.65
C GLU A 56 -16.73 10.07 -0.63
N GLU A 57 -17.38 9.96 -1.78
CA GLU A 57 -18.61 9.17 -1.94
C GLU A 57 -18.28 7.68 -2.04
N ALA A 58 -17.26 7.35 -2.82
CA ALA A 58 -16.86 5.97 -3.04
C ALA A 58 -16.33 5.28 -1.76
N VAL A 59 -15.58 5.99 -0.91
CA VAL A 59 -14.95 5.39 0.27
C VAL A 59 -15.95 4.79 1.27
N THR A 60 -17.21 5.24 1.28
CA THR A 60 -18.25 4.75 2.19
C THR A 60 -19.09 3.61 1.63
N GLU A 61 -18.85 3.23 0.38
CA GLU A 61 -19.77 2.39 -0.37
C GLU A 61 -19.18 1.03 -0.73
N GLU A 62 -20.03 0.01 -0.81
CA GLU A 62 -19.62 -1.31 -1.27
C GLU A 62 -19.07 -1.24 -2.71
N ASN A 63 -17.92 -1.87 -2.93
CA ASN A 63 -17.15 -1.79 -4.18
C ASN A 63 -16.75 -0.37 -4.59
N GLY A 64 -16.72 0.57 -3.66
CA GLY A 64 -16.26 1.92 -3.94
C GLY A 64 -14.76 2.02 -4.15
N LEU A 65 -13.96 1.14 -3.53
CA LEU A 65 -12.51 1.13 -3.66
C LEU A 65 -11.97 -0.18 -4.23
N ALA A 66 -10.85 -0.07 -4.95
CA ALA A 66 -9.99 -1.18 -5.34
C ALA A 66 -8.56 -0.87 -4.92
N VAL A 67 -7.94 -1.77 -4.15
CA VAL A 67 -6.58 -1.58 -3.63
C VAL A 67 -5.68 -2.68 -4.14
N ILE A 68 -4.60 -2.29 -4.82
CA ILE A 68 -3.51 -3.21 -5.17
C ILE A 68 -2.52 -3.22 -4.01
N GLY A 69 -2.34 -4.39 -3.40
CA GLY A 69 -1.31 -4.66 -2.39
C GLY A 69 -0.06 -5.27 -3.04
N VAL A 70 1.11 -4.72 -2.78
CA VAL A 70 2.40 -5.25 -3.23
C VAL A 70 3.34 -5.41 -2.04
N PHE A 71 3.82 -6.63 -1.81
CA PHE A 71 4.81 -6.90 -0.78
C PHE A 71 6.20 -6.39 -1.20
N LEU A 72 6.93 -5.82 -0.25
CA LEU A 72 8.33 -5.41 -0.40
C LEU A 72 9.23 -6.36 0.40
N LYS A 73 10.22 -6.96 -0.26
CA LYS A 73 11.20 -7.84 0.37
C LYS A 73 12.60 -7.23 0.25
N VAL A 74 13.43 -7.42 1.27
CA VAL A 74 14.83 -7.01 1.20
C VAL A 74 15.58 -7.85 0.16
N GLY A 75 16.24 -7.18 -0.77
CA GLY A 75 16.98 -7.78 -1.87
C GLY A 75 17.76 -6.72 -2.65
N LYS A 76 17.70 -6.80 -3.98
CA LYS A 76 18.31 -5.80 -4.85
C LYS A 76 17.66 -4.42 -4.67
N ARG A 77 18.45 -3.37 -4.87
CA ARG A 77 17.97 -1.99 -4.96
C ARG A 77 16.91 -1.85 -6.05
N HIS A 78 15.81 -1.17 -5.72
CA HIS A 78 14.71 -0.90 -6.65
C HIS A 78 14.85 0.49 -7.26
N GLU A 79 15.23 0.56 -8.53
CA GLU A 79 15.48 1.86 -9.20
C GLU A 79 14.22 2.73 -9.27
N GLY A 80 13.06 2.14 -9.55
CA GLY A 80 11.78 2.86 -9.60
C GLY A 80 11.36 3.46 -8.25
N LEU A 81 11.82 2.87 -7.13
CA LEU A 81 11.52 3.37 -5.78
C LEU A 81 12.46 4.50 -5.38
N GLN A 82 13.64 4.60 -6.01
CA GLN A 82 14.67 5.51 -5.57
C GLN A 82 14.21 6.97 -5.59
N LYS A 83 13.44 7.37 -6.61
CA LYS A 83 12.92 8.74 -6.69
C LYS A 83 12.05 9.12 -5.48
N LEU A 84 11.29 8.16 -4.93
CA LEU A 84 10.54 8.36 -3.68
C LEU A 84 11.50 8.46 -2.50
N VAL A 85 12.44 7.51 -2.39
CA VAL A 85 13.44 7.46 -1.31
C VAL A 85 14.23 8.77 -1.22
N ASP A 86 14.61 9.37 -2.35
CA ASP A 86 15.35 10.63 -2.41
C ASP A 86 14.50 11.83 -1.92
N ALA A 87 13.17 11.75 -2.03
CA ALA A 87 12.23 12.79 -1.59
C ALA A 87 11.84 12.66 -0.11
N LEU A 88 11.89 11.46 0.47
CA LEU A 88 11.48 11.19 1.85
C LEU A 88 12.17 12.09 2.91
N PRO A 89 13.47 12.41 2.82
CA PRO A 89 14.12 13.30 3.78
C PRO A 89 13.49 14.71 3.88
N ALA A 90 12.86 15.19 2.79
CA ALA A 90 12.18 16.48 2.78
C ALA A 90 10.84 16.48 3.53
N ILE A 91 10.28 15.29 3.79
CA ILE A 91 9.00 15.09 4.49
C ILE A 91 9.18 14.28 5.78
N ARG A 92 10.33 14.47 6.45
CA ARG A 92 10.70 13.69 7.63
C ARG A 92 9.70 13.80 8.79
N HIS A 93 9.13 14.99 9.00
CA HIS A 93 8.21 15.26 10.11
C HIS A 93 6.77 15.17 9.64
N LYS A 94 5.85 14.91 10.58
CA LYS A 94 4.41 14.93 10.33
C LYS A 94 3.99 16.25 9.67
N ASP A 95 3.01 16.16 8.77
CA ASP A 95 2.40 17.27 8.02
C ASP A 95 3.35 18.02 7.07
N SER A 96 4.63 17.61 6.98
CA SER A 96 5.56 18.12 5.97
C SER A 96 5.17 17.62 4.58
N VAL A 97 5.24 18.51 3.59
CA VAL A 97 4.90 18.20 2.20
C VAL A 97 6.01 18.68 1.26
N VAL A 98 6.21 17.92 0.18
CA VAL A 98 7.13 18.29 -0.91
C VAL A 98 6.42 18.08 -2.23
N GLU A 99 6.67 18.97 -3.19
CA GLU A 99 6.16 18.78 -4.54
C GLU A 99 6.81 17.52 -5.16
N PHE A 100 5.96 16.58 -5.58
CA PHE A 100 6.40 15.31 -6.16
C PHE A 100 5.69 15.07 -7.48
N THR A 101 6.38 15.39 -8.59
CA THR A 101 5.81 15.31 -9.94
C THR A 101 6.56 14.30 -10.83
N ARG A 102 5.91 13.89 -11.93
CA ARG A 102 6.48 12.98 -12.95
C ARG A 102 6.89 11.63 -12.36
N PHE A 103 5.97 10.97 -11.66
CA PHE A 103 6.18 9.63 -11.12
C PHE A 103 5.04 8.74 -11.59
N ASP A 104 5.38 7.59 -12.16
CA ASP A 104 4.41 6.56 -12.55
C ASP A 104 4.46 5.41 -11.54
N PRO A 105 3.44 5.24 -10.68
CA PRO A 105 3.41 4.18 -9.68
C PRO A 105 3.40 2.77 -10.28
N ALA A 106 3.11 2.61 -11.58
CA ALA A 106 3.23 1.33 -12.26
C ALA A 106 4.66 0.75 -12.18
N CYS A 107 5.70 1.60 -12.03
CA CYS A 107 7.07 1.14 -11.84
C CYS A 107 7.28 0.36 -10.53
N LEU A 108 6.34 0.45 -9.58
CA LEU A 108 6.38 -0.26 -8.29
C LEU A 108 5.60 -1.58 -8.31
N LEU A 109 5.00 -1.94 -9.46
CA LEU A 109 4.35 -3.23 -9.64
C LEU A 109 5.40 -4.32 -9.94
N PRO A 110 5.15 -5.57 -9.51
CA PRO A 110 6.00 -6.69 -9.88
C PRO A 110 5.95 -6.97 -11.39
N SER A 111 6.93 -7.73 -11.88
CA SER A 111 6.99 -8.12 -13.31
C SER A 111 5.80 -8.97 -13.76
N ASN A 112 5.27 -9.83 -12.88
CA ASN A 112 4.03 -10.58 -13.12
C ASN A 112 2.89 -9.93 -12.34
N THR A 113 1.98 -9.29 -13.07
CA THR A 113 0.76 -8.66 -12.54
C THR A 113 -0.50 -9.53 -12.73
N GLU A 114 -0.38 -10.69 -13.36
CA GLU A 114 -1.49 -11.61 -13.63
C GLU A 114 -1.77 -12.53 -12.43
N ASP A 115 -0.75 -12.83 -11.62
CA ASP A 115 -0.87 -13.65 -10.42
C ASP A 115 -1.18 -12.81 -9.17
N TYR A 116 -2.40 -12.91 -8.67
CA TYR A 116 -2.86 -12.21 -7.47
C TYR A 116 -3.90 -13.02 -6.69
N TRP A 117 -4.09 -12.64 -5.43
CA TRP A 117 -5.26 -13.01 -4.63
C TRP A 117 -6.25 -11.86 -4.56
N THR A 118 -7.53 -12.17 -4.40
CA THR A 118 -8.58 -11.16 -4.25
C THR A 118 -9.66 -11.57 -3.27
N TYR A 119 -10.15 -10.59 -2.50
CA TYR A 119 -11.24 -10.73 -1.55
C TYR A 119 -11.86 -9.35 -1.22
N HIS A 120 -13.07 -9.33 -0.68
CA HIS A 120 -13.70 -8.10 -0.17
C HIS A 120 -13.30 -7.84 1.29
N GLY A 121 -12.90 -6.62 1.58
CA GLY A 121 -12.46 -6.22 2.90
C GLY A 121 -12.63 -4.73 3.17
N SER A 122 -11.83 -4.24 4.10
CA SER A 122 -11.91 -2.87 4.58
C SER A 122 -10.65 -2.08 4.29
N LEU A 123 -10.72 -0.77 4.56
CA LEU A 123 -9.54 0.02 4.88
C LEU A 123 -8.82 -0.55 6.11
N THR A 124 -7.51 -0.37 6.17
CA THR A 124 -6.67 -0.77 7.32
C THR A 124 -6.38 0.39 8.28
N THR A 125 -6.76 1.61 7.91
CA THR A 125 -6.77 2.81 8.74
C THR A 125 -8.20 3.25 9.05
N PRO A 126 -8.45 3.93 10.19
CA PRO A 126 -9.74 4.55 10.47
C PRO A 126 -10.28 5.36 9.27
N PRO A 127 -11.58 5.27 8.96
CA PRO A 127 -12.65 4.65 9.74
C PRO A 127 -12.83 3.13 9.55
N LEU A 128 -11.90 2.43 8.88
CA LEU A 128 -11.96 0.97 8.66
C LEU A 128 -13.20 0.51 7.85
N THR A 129 -13.69 1.36 6.94
CA THR A 129 -14.87 1.04 6.13
C THR A 129 -14.68 -0.18 5.24
N GLU A 130 -15.69 -1.04 5.19
CA GLU A 130 -15.75 -2.26 4.37
C GLU A 130 -16.10 -1.97 2.89
N SER A 131 -15.32 -1.12 2.24
CA SER A 131 -15.54 -0.65 0.86
C SER A 131 -14.52 -1.16 -0.17
N VAL A 132 -13.59 -2.05 0.25
CA VAL A 132 -12.39 -2.36 -0.52
C VAL A 132 -12.47 -3.72 -1.21
N SER A 133 -12.33 -3.72 -2.53
CA SER A 133 -11.92 -4.90 -3.31
C SER A 133 -10.40 -5.01 -3.31
N TRP A 134 -9.87 -5.98 -2.55
CA TRP A 134 -8.42 -6.21 -2.47
C TRP A 134 -7.90 -7.00 -3.66
N ILE A 135 -6.73 -6.61 -4.16
CA ILE A 135 -5.95 -7.31 -5.18
C ILE A 135 -4.51 -7.40 -4.66
N ILE A 136 -4.15 -8.53 -4.05
CA ILE A 136 -2.83 -8.73 -3.44
C ILE A 136 -1.94 -9.46 -4.43
N MET A 137 -0.89 -8.78 -4.91
CA MET A 137 0.06 -9.36 -5.86
C MET A 137 0.80 -10.53 -5.23
N LYS A 138 0.89 -11.65 -5.96
CA LYS A 138 1.63 -12.83 -5.50
C LYS A 138 3.13 -12.59 -5.49
N GLN A 139 3.63 -11.91 -6.51
CA GLN A 139 5.04 -11.56 -6.62
C GLN A 139 5.32 -10.29 -5.82
N HIS A 140 6.34 -10.34 -4.96
CA HIS A 140 6.88 -9.17 -4.26
C HIS A 140 7.87 -8.42 -5.15
N ILE A 141 8.09 -7.14 -4.84
CA ILE A 141 9.26 -6.41 -5.36
C ILE A 141 10.42 -6.50 -4.38
N GLU A 142 11.65 -6.48 -4.91
CA GLU A 142 12.85 -6.38 -4.08
C GLU A 142 13.20 -4.90 -3.85
N VAL A 143 13.59 -4.57 -2.62
CA VAL A 143 14.09 -3.26 -2.23
C VAL A 143 15.36 -3.44 -1.40
N SER A 144 16.30 -2.51 -1.48
CA SER A 144 17.53 -2.62 -0.67
C SER A 144 17.27 -2.30 0.80
N HIS A 145 18.16 -2.80 1.68
CA HIS A 145 18.13 -2.47 3.11
C HIS A 145 18.13 -0.94 3.34
N ASP A 146 19.00 -0.22 2.61
CA ASP A 146 19.15 1.23 2.76
C ASP A 146 17.88 1.99 2.33
N GLN A 147 17.20 1.53 1.27
CA GLN A 147 15.93 2.14 0.86
C GLN A 147 14.87 2.02 1.96
N LEU A 148 14.73 0.86 2.62
CA LEU A 148 13.83 0.72 3.76
C LEU A 148 14.31 1.46 5.02
N ALA A 149 15.62 1.63 5.20
CA ALA A 149 16.15 2.41 6.32
C ALA A 149 15.70 3.89 6.22
N VAL A 150 15.59 4.46 5.02
CA VAL A 150 15.08 5.82 4.83
C VAL A 150 13.61 5.94 5.25
N PHE A 151 12.77 4.93 4.98
CA PHE A 151 11.37 4.91 5.43
C PHE A 151 11.30 4.99 6.96
N ARG A 152 12.14 4.23 7.65
CA ARG A 152 12.22 4.20 9.12
C ARG A 152 12.82 5.47 9.74
N SER A 153 13.35 6.40 8.92
CA SER A 153 13.85 7.70 9.37
C SER A 153 12.76 8.78 9.50
N LEU A 154 11.58 8.53 8.94
CA LEU A 154 10.40 9.38 9.06
C LEU A 154 9.87 9.37 10.50
N LEU A 155 9.13 10.40 10.88
CA LEU A 155 8.65 10.64 12.23
C LEU A 155 7.14 10.82 12.26
N PHE A 156 6.47 10.24 13.26
CA PHE A 156 5.04 10.47 13.53
C PHE A 156 4.77 11.87 14.09
N THR A 157 5.82 12.57 14.51
CA THR A 157 5.77 13.84 15.24
C THR A 157 6.10 15.01 14.33
N SER A 158 5.55 16.19 14.63
CA SER A 158 5.92 17.43 13.96
C SER A 158 7.30 17.92 14.43
N ALA A 159 7.86 18.91 13.74
CA ALA A 159 9.19 19.45 14.05
C ALA A 159 9.23 20.19 15.40
N GLU A 160 8.07 20.66 15.87
CA GLU A 160 7.93 21.45 17.10
C GLU A 160 7.76 20.59 18.35
N GLU A 161 7.50 19.28 18.20
CA GLU A 161 7.33 18.38 19.34
C GLU A 161 8.66 18.10 20.04
N GLU A 162 8.69 18.22 21.37
CA GLU A 162 9.92 18.00 22.17
C GLU A 162 10.43 16.56 22.07
N VAL A 163 9.52 15.59 22.00
CA VAL A 163 9.83 14.17 21.93
C VAL A 163 9.53 13.67 20.53
N GLN A 164 10.58 13.34 19.78
CA GLN A 164 10.45 12.84 18.43
C GLN A 164 10.16 11.32 18.42
N LYS A 165 9.12 10.89 17.69
CA LYS A 165 8.72 9.48 17.60
C LYS A 165 8.96 8.95 16.18
N SER A 166 9.81 7.92 16.07
CA SER A 166 10.06 7.24 14.80
C SER A 166 8.78 6.64 14.22
N MET A 167 8.56 6.84 12.93
CA MET A 167 7.47 6.23 12.18
C MET A 167 7.84 4.79 11.85
N VAL A 168 7.54 3.88 12.76
CA VAL A 168 7.72 2.44 12.59
C VAL A 168 6.48 1.70 13.09
N ASN A 169 6.26 0.49 12.57
CA ASN A 169 5.11 -0.35 12.92
C ASN A 169 3.77 0.33 12.62
N ASN A 170 3.67 1.01 11.47
CA ASN A 170 2.46 1.70 11.00
C ASN A 170 1.48 0.75 10.27
N PHE A 171 1.39 -0.51 10.70
CA PHE A 171 0.57 -1.56 10.09
C PHE A 171 -0.49 -2.04 11.08
N ARG A 172 -1.66 -2.45 10.58
CA ARG A 172 -2.72 -3.12 11.32
C ARG A 172 -2.44 -4.62 11.39
N VAL A 173 -2.75 -5.23 12.54
CA VAL A 173 -2.67 -6.68 12.72
C VAL A 173 -3.71 -7.43 11.89
N GLN A 174 -3.44 -8.70 11.58
CA GLN A 174 -4.36 -9.53 10.80
C GLN A 174 -5.72 -9.66 11.49
N GLN A 175 -6.78 -9.59 10.71
CA GLN A 175 -8.16 -9.70 11.18
C GLN A 175 -8.75 -11.08 10.82
N PRO A 176 -9.76 -11.57 11.55
CA PRO A 176 -10.43 -12.81 11.21
C PRO A 176 -10.98 -12.80 9.77
N LEU A 177 -10.77 -13.90 9.02
CA LEU A 177 -11.33 -14.04 7.67
C LEU A 177 -12.87 -14.14 7.71
N CYS A 178 -13.41 -14.67 8.81
CA CYS A 178 -14.85 -14.96 8.98
C CYS A 178 -15.36 -15.84 7.82
N GLY A 179 -16.55 -15.55 7.27
CA GLY A 179 -17.12 -16.31 6.16
C GLY A 179 -16.60 -15.91 4.77
N ARG A 180 -15.57 -15.05 4.67
CA ARG A 180 -15.06 -14.58 3.37
C ARG A 180 -14.20 -15.64 2.71
N THR A 181 -14.23 -15.66 1.38
CA THR A 181 -13.37 -16.52 0.56
C THR A 181 -12.30 -15.69 -0.13
N VAL A 182 -11.05 -16.12 -0.06
CA VAL A 182 -9.95 -15.57 -0.85
C VAL A 182 -9.82 -16.39 -2.14
N ARG A 183 -9.84 -15.71 -3.29
CA ARG A 183 -9.66 -16.35 -4.62
C ARG A 183 -8.26 -16.06 -5.14
N SER A 184 -7.65 -17.00 -5.86
CA SER A 184 -6.42 -16.79 -6.64
C SER A 184 -6.74 -16.69 -8.13
N SER A 185 -5.96 -15.91 -8.88
CA SER A 185 -6.00 -15.88 -10.35
C SER A 185 -5.16 -16.99 -11.00
N PHE A 186 -4.38 -17.70 -10.20
CA PHE A 186 -3.46 -18.76 -10.62
C PHE A 186 -3.85 -20.10 -9.98
N THR A 187 -3.40 -21.19 -10.59
CA THR A 187 -3.56 -22.58 -10.15
C THR A 187 -2.41 -23.04 -9.27
#